data_AF-A0A0G0TPC0-F1
#
_entry.id   AF-A0A0G0TPC0-F1
#
_cell.length_a   1.000
_cell.length_b   1.000
_cell.length_c   1.000
_cell.angle_alpha   90.00
_cell.angle_beta   90.00
_cell.angle_gamma   90.00
#
_symmetry.space_group_name_H-M   'P 1'
#
loop_
_entity.id
_entity.type
_entity.pdbx_description
1 polymer ?
#
loop_
_entity_poly.entity_id
_entity_poly.type
_entity_poly.pdbx_seq_one_letter_code
_entity_poly.pdbx_strand_id
1 'polypeptide(L)'
;MPQNHLSFLTALFGENEESKRKILKSFKAKADAKRTWLEKLADFMTSVFGSIAFLIINGAFFAFWILVNINYIKGVRAFDPFPFNLLTTFVSLEAIILAIFVLVSQNRSTKVDDIREETHLQINLITEKEITKLMKMMAILLEKHGVDLSEDPELKKMLKPVSEEEIEKRLEREIL
;
A
#
# COMPACT_ATOMS: atom_id res chain seq x y z
N MET A 1 -22.52 -39.49 22.64
CA MET A 1 -22.57 -38.79 21.33
C MET A 1 -21.84 -37.42 21.36
N PRO A 2 -20.50 -37.32 21.56
CA PRO A 2 -19.80 -36.02 21.58
C PRO A 2 -18.84 -35.76 20.40
N GLN A 3 -18.58 -36.74 19.51
CA GLN A 3 -17.53 -36.61 18.49
C GLN A 3 -17.88 -35.74 17.28
N ASN A 4 -19.18 -35.49 17.01
CA ASN A 4 -19.59 -34.72 15.83
C ASN A 4 -19.31 -33.20 15.95
N HIS A 5 -19.27 -32.66 17.18
CA HIS A 5 -19.12 -31.22 17.38
C HIS A 5 -17.67 -30.74 17.17
N LEU A 6 -16.66 -31.55 17.54
CA LEU A 6 -15.26 -31.21 17.25
C LEU A 6 -14.99 -31.29 15.74
N SER A 7 -15.51 -32.31 15.05
CA SER A 7 -15.33 -32.44 13.60
C SER A 7 -15.93 -31.28 12.81
N PHE A 8 -17.06 -30.74 13.25
CA PHE A 8 -17.70 -29.56 12.63
C PHE A 8 -16.84 -28.31 12.80
N LEU A 9 -16.31 -28.06 14.01
CA LEU A 9 -15.45 -26.91 14.27
C LEU A 9 -14.11 -27.04 13.52
N THR A 10 -13.51 -28.22 13.47
CA THR A 10 -12.27 -28.45 12.71
C THR A 10 -12.48 -28.29 11.21
N ALA A 11 -13.62 -28.72 10.66
CA ALA A 11 -13.97 -28.47 9.26
C ALA A 11 -14.17 -26.96 8.98
N LEU A 12 -14.89 -26.25 9.85
CA LEU A 12 -15.20 -24.82 9.70
C LEU A 12 -13.94 -23.92 9.80
N PHE A 13 -13.00 -24.24 10.70
CA PHE A 13 -11.78 -23.46 10.91
C PHE A 13 -10.59 -23.94 10.05
N GLY A 14 -10.53 -25.23 9.69
CA GLY A 14 -9.43 -25.83 8.94
C GLY A 14 -9.47 -25.57 7.43
N GLU A 15 -10.65 -25.56 6.80
CA GLU A 15 -10.79 -25.21 5.37
C GLU A 15 -10.39 -23.76 5.08
N ASN A 16 -10.55 -22.88 6.08
CA ASN A 16 -10.46 -21.45 5.89
C ASN A 16 -9.01 -20.97 5.59
N GLU A 17 -8.00 -21.65 6.13
CA GLU A 17 -6.58 -21.29 5.93
C GLU A 17 -6.06 -21.63 4.52
N GLU A 18 -6.37 -22.83 4.02
CA GLU A 18 -5.98 -23.19 2.65
C GLU A 18 -6.73 -22.37 1.59
N SER A 19 -8.02 -22.12 1.82
CA SER A 19 -8.83 -21.31 0.92
C SER A 19 -8.34 -19.86 0.87
N LYS A 20 -8.03 -19.25 2.03
CA LYS A 20 -7.40 -17.92 2.11
C LYS A 20 -6.08 -17.87 1.33
N ARG A 21 -5.18 -18.85 1.52
CA ARG A 21 -3.89 -18.89 0.80
C ARG A 21 -4.06 -19.02 -0.71
N LYS A 22 -5.00 -19.86 -1.18
CA LYS A 22 -5.31 -20.02 -2.60
C LYS A 22 -5.88 -18.73 -3.19
N ILE A 23 -6.80 -18.07 -2.48
CA ILE A 23 -7.40 -16.80 -2.89
C ILE A 23 -6.31 -15.73 -3.02
N LEU A 24 -5.45 -15.55 -2.01
CA LEU A 24 -4.35 -14.58 -2.03
C LEU A 24 -3.39 -14.80 -3.21
N LYS A 25 -2.99 -16.06 -3.47
CA LYS A 25 -2.14 -16.40 -4.62
C LYS A 25 -2.84 -16.11 -5.95
N SER A 26 -4.12 -16.46 -6.06
CA SER A 26 -4.90 -16.22 -7.29
C SER A 26 -5.10 -14.73 -7.57
N PHE A 27 -5.27 -13.93 -6.51
CA PHE A 27 -5.44 -12.49 -6.61
C PHE A 27 -4.13 -11.82 -7.05
N LYS A 28 -3.01 -12.20 -6.44
CA LYS A 28 -1.67 -11.72 -6.85
C LYS A 28 -1.37 -12.08 -8.30
N ALA A 29 -1.66 -13.32 -8.70
CA ALA A 29 -1.45 -13.77 -10.08
C ALA A 29 -2.35 -13.03 -11.10
N LYS A 30 -3.62 -12.76 -10.75
CA LYS A 30 -4.53 -11.98 -11.61
C LYS A 30 -4.14 -10.50 -11.69
N ALA A 31 -3.66 -9.93 -10.59
CA ALA A 31 -3.14 -8.56 -10.55
C ALA A 31 -1.88 -8.43 -11.43
N ASP A 32 -0.97 -9.40 -11.37
CA ASP A 32 0.23 -9.42 -12.20
C ASP A 32 -0.07 -9.68 -13.69
N ALA A 33 -1.10 -10.47 -14.01
CA ALA A 33 -1.48 -10.81 -15.38
C ALA A 33 -2.13 -9.64 -16.14
N LYS A 34 -2.75 -8.68 -15.44
CA LYS A 34 -3.37 -7.49 -16.06
C LYS A 34 -2.40 -6.32 -16.27
N ARG A 35 -1.14 -6.45 -15.86
CA ARG A 35 -0.18 -5.35 -15.91
C ARG A 35 0.19 -5.00 -17.35
N THR A 36 -0.05 -3.74 -17.72
CA THR A 36 0.39 -3.19 -18.99
C THR A 36 1.92 -3.14 -19.07
N TRP A 37 2.48 -3.09 -20.28
CA TRP A 37 3.93 -2.97 -20.48
C TRP A 37 4.52 -1.73 -19.77
N LEU A 38 3.76 -0.63 -19.73
CA LEU A 38 4.10 0.59 -19.02
C LEU A 38 4.20 0.40 -17.50
N GLU A 39 3.33 -0.42 -16.91
CA GLU A 39 3.38 -0.73 -15.47
C GLU A 39 4.59 -1.59 -15.09
N LYS A 40 4.99 -2.51 -15.97
CA LYS A 40 6.21 -3.31 -15.78
C LYS A 40 7.47 -2.45 -15.88
N LEU A 41 7.48 -1.51 -16.84
CA LEU A 41 8.55 -0.53 -16.94
C LEU A 41 8.60 0.32 -15.68
N ALA A 42 7.48 0.88 -15.21
CA ALA A 42 7.43 1.68 -13.99
C ALA A 42 8.02 0.94 -12.77
N ASP A 43 7.66 -0.33 -12.53
CA ASP A 43 8.21 -1.12 -11.41
C ASP A 43 9.72 -1.36 -11.53
N PHE A 44 10.20 -1.64 -12.75
CA PHE A 44 11.63 -1.78 -13.00
C PHE A 44 12.36 -0.47 -12.70
N MET A 45 11.80 0.66 -13.14
CA MET A 45 12.38 1.98 -12.91
C MET A 45 12.38 2.33 -11.41
N THR A 46 11.27 2.09 -10.68
CA THR A 46 11.23 2.29 -9.23
C THR A 46 12.30 1.47 -8.50
N SER A 47 12.52 0.21 -8.91
CA SER A 47 13.55 -0.65 -8.31
C SER A 47 14.99 -0.21 -8.63
N VAL A 48 15.24 0.34 -9.82
CA VAL A 48 16.59 0.74 -10.26
C VAL A 48 16.95 2.12 -9.71
N PHE A 49 16.07 3.10 -9.85
CA PHE A 49 16.32 4.49 -9.44
C PHE A 49 16.13 4.72 -7.93
N GLY A 50 15.37 3.86 -7.26
CA GLY A 50 15.25 3.86 -5.79
C GLY A 50 16.39 3.14 -5.07
N SER A 51 17.35 2.55 -5.80
CA SER A 51 18.43 1.76 -5.20
C SER A 51 19.61 2.62 -4.77
N ILE A 52 20.15 2.34 -3.58
CA ILE A 52 21.39 2.94 -3.10
C ILE A 52 22.58 2.68 -4.03
N ALA A 53 22.56 1.57 -4.77
CA ALA A 53 23.60 1.24 -5.75
C ALA A 53 23.63 2.22 -6.92
N PHE A 54 22.47 2.67 -7.39
CA PHE A 54 22.38 3.65 -8.48
C PHE A 54 22.98 5.01 -8.07
N LEU A 55 22.75 5.43 -6.83
CA LEU A 55 23.35 6.64 -6.26
C LEU A 55 24.89 6.55 -6.24
N ILE A 56 25.42 5.40 -5.78
CA ILE A 56 26.87 5.18 -5.70
C ILE A 56 27.51 5.17 -7.09
N ILE A 57 26.89 4.50 -8.07
CA ILE A 57 27.40 4.44 -9.44
C ILE A 57 27.46 5.83 -10.07
N ASN A 58 26.40 6.64 -9.91
CA ASN A 58 26.39 8.02 -10.40
C ASN A 58 27.43 8.89 -9.71
N GLY A 59 27.53 8.80 -8.38
CA GLY A 59 28.57 9.52 -7.62
C GLY A 59 29.98 9.16 -8.10
N ALA A 60 30.25 7.87 -8.33
CA ALA A 60 31.52 7.39 -8.87
C ALA A 60 31.78 7.87 -10.30
N PHE A 61 30.74 7.89 -11.16
CA PHE A 61 30.82 8.44 -12.51
C PHE A 61 31.20 9.93 -12.51
N PHE A 62 30.55 10.74 -11.68
CA PHE A 62 30.88 12.16 -11.54
C PHE A 62 32.29 12.37 -10.98
N ALA A 63 32.67 11.62 -9.95
CA ALA A 63 34.02 11.69 -9.39
C ALA A 63 35.09 11.32 -10.44
N PHE A 64 34.84 10.25 -11.20
CA PHE A 64 35.73 9.84 -12.29
C PHE A 64 35.83 10.90 -13.39
N TRP A 65 34.71 11.48 -13.82
CA TRP A 65 34.67 12.55 -14.82
C TRP A 65 35.50 13.77 -14.39
N ILE A 66 35.35 14.18 -13.12
CA ILE A 66 36.10 15.31 -12.55
C ILE A 66 37.60 14.98 -12.48
N LEU A 67 37.98 13.79 -12.01
CA LEU A 67 39.39 13.37 -11.91
C LEU A 67 40.09 13.34 -13.28
N VAL A 68 39.41 12.86 -14.33
CA VAL A 68 39.92 12.87 -15.70
C VAL A 68 40.13 14.30 -16.20
N ASN A 69 39.16 15.19 -15.97
CA ASN A 69 39.19 16.55 -16.51
C ASN A 69 40.06 17.55 -15.72
N ILE A 70 40.42 17.24 -14.46
CA ILE A 70 41.45 17.98 -13.69
C ILE A 70 42.88 17.57 -14.12
N ASN A 71 43.02 16.69 -15.13
CA ASN A 71 44.31 16.27 -15.67
C ASN A 71 45.18 15.51 -14.64
N TYR A 72 44.54 14.91 -13.62
CA TYR A 72 45.19 14.10 -12.59
C TYR A 72 45.80 12.81 -13.17
N ILE A 73 45.23 12.32 -14.28
CA ILE A 73 45.75 11.19 -15.06
C ILE A 73 46.69 11.73 -16.15
N LYS A 74 48.00 11.50 -15.98
CA LYS A 74 49.02 11.90 -16.96
C LYS A 74 48.76 11.22 -18.31
N GLY A 75 48.41 12.00 -19.34
CA GLY A 75 48.25 11.54 -20.73
C GLY A 75 46.87 11.77 -21.35
N VAL A 76 45.85 12.15 -20.58
CA VAL A 76 44.53 12.51 -21.12
C VAL A 76 44.44 14.02 -21.23
N ARG A 77 44.05 14.55 -22.39
CA ARG A 77 43.79 15.98 -22.57
C ARG A 77 42.45 16.32 -21.94
N ALA A 78 42.41 17.33 -21.05
CA ALA A 78 41.16 17.84 -20.49
C ALA A 78 40.16 18.19 -21.60
N PHE A 79 39.06 17.44 -21.67
CA PHE A 79 38.03 17.56 -22.71
C PHE A 79 36.89 18.49 -22.28
N ASP A 80 36.62 18.55 -20.98
CA ASP A 80 35.64 19.42 -20.33
C ASP A 80 36.33 20.24 -19.23
N PRO A 81 37.08 21.32 -19.59
CA PRO A 81 37.73 22.18 -18.62
C PRO A 81 36.72 22.85 -17.69
N PHE A 82 37.17 23.26 -16.50
CA PHE A 82 36.36 24.08 -15.59
C PHE A 82 35.82 25.30 -16.37
N PRO A 83 34.49 25.52 -16.42
CA PRO A 83 33.45 25.14 -15.45
C PRO A 83 32.64 23.85 -15.71
N PHE A 84 33.13 22.90 -16.52
CA PHE A 84 32.46 21.62 -16.82
C PHE A 84 31.07 21.77 -17.51
N ASN A 85 31.03 22.44 -18.66
CA ASN A 85 29.77 22.73 -19.37
C ASN A 85 29.08 21.45 -19.89
N LEU A 86 29.85 20.45 -20.30
CA LEU A 86 29.30 19.18 -20.81
C LEU A 86 28.70 18.36 -19.67
N LEU A 87 29.43 18.23 -18.56
CA LEU A 87 28.94 17.56 -17.36
C LEU A 87 27.64 18.21 -16.87
N THR A 88 27.61 19.54 -16.78
CA THR A 88 26.45 20.29 -16.30
C THR A 88 25.21 20.07 -17.18
N THR A 89 25.40 20.00 -18.50
CA THR A 89 24.31 19.74 -19.45
C THR A 89 23.80 18.29 -19.34
N PHE A 90 24.70 17.33 -19.15
CA PHE A 90 24.32 15.94 -18.95
C PHE A 90 23.55 15.73 -17.64
N VAL A 91 24.06 16.30 -16.54
CA VAL A 91 23.42 16.24 -15.22
C VAL A 91 22.04 16.90 -15.23
N SER A 92 21.87 18.03 -15.89
CA SER A 92 20.57 18.71 -15.94
C SER A 92 19.53 17.90 -16.71
N LEU A 93 19.91 17.28 -17.82
CA LEU A 93 19.04 16.39 -18.57
C LEU A 93 18.69 15.13 -17.76
N GLU A 94 19.70 14.53 -17.12
CA GLU A 94 19.51 13.36 -16.25
C GLU A 94 18.54 13.69 -15.10
N ALA A 95 18.70 14.84 -14.45
CA ALA A 95 17.84 15.27 -13.35
C ALA A 95 16.36 15.40 -13.75
N ILE A 96 16.06 15.95 -14.94
CA ILE A 96 14.68 16.05 -15.45
C ILE A 96 14.09 14.65 -15.67
N ILE A 97 14.86 13.76 -16.29
CA ILE A 97 14.44 12.36 -16.54
C ILE A 97 14.16 11.64 -15.22
N LEU A 98 15.04 11.79 -14.22
CA LEU A 98 14.86 11.23 -12.88
C LEU A 98 13.60 11.78 -12.19
N ALA A 99 13.38 13.10 -12.25
CA ALA A 99 12.21 13.72 -11.66
C ALA A 99 10.90 13.18 -12.26
N ILE A 100 10.84 13.00 -13.58
CA ILE A 100 9.68 12.39 -14.26
C ILE A 100 9.48 10.94 -13.78
N PHE A 101 10.54 10.15 -13.67
CA PHE A 101 10.42 8.77 -13.17
C PHE A 101 9.93 8.72 -11.73
N VAL A 102 10.42 9.61 -10.86
CA VAL A 102 9.93 9.74 -9.49
C VAL A 102 8.44 10.11 -9.49
N LEU A 103 8.02 11.08 -10.30
CA LEU A 103 6.62 11.50 -10.37
C LEU A 103 5.69 10.38 -10.89
N VAL A 104 6.13 9.62 -11.89
CA VAL A 104 5.39 8.46 -12.40
C VAL A 104 5.27 7.37 -11.34
N SER A 105 6.37 7.08 -10.62
CA SER A 105 6.37 6.12 -9.52
C SER A 105 5.46 6.56 -8.37
N GLN A 106 5.47 7.85 -8.03
CA GLN A 106 4.61 8.43 -7.00
C GLN A 106 3.14 8.35 -7.39
N ASN A 107 2.76 8.83 -8.58
CA ASN A 107 1.38 8.77 -9.08
C ASN A 107 0.83 7.33 -9.08
N ARG A 108 1.69 6.36 -9.36
CA ARG A 108 1.31 4.95 -9.27
C ARG A 108 1.12 4.47 -7.83
N SER A 109 2.01 4.84 -6.90
CA SER A 109 1.84 4.51 -5.48
C SER A 109 0.53 5.08 -4.96
N THR A 110 0.24 6.36 -5.23
CA THR A 110 -1.00 7.02 -4.83
C THR A 110 -2.23 6.24 -5.31
N LYS A 111 -2.30 5.85 -6.59
CA LYS A 111 -3.42 5.04 -7.10
C LYS A 111 -3.58 3.70 -6.38
N VAL A 112 -2.48 3.05 -6.01
CA VAL A 112 -2.53 1.78 -5.27
C VAL A 112 -2.98 2.02 -3.83
N ASP A 113 -2.51 3.11 -3.23
CA ASP A 113 -2.86 3.51 -1.86
C ASP A 113 -4.34 3.90 -1.77
N ASP A 114 -4.89 4.64 -2.75
CA ASP A 114 -6.32 4.99 -2.84
C ASP A 114 -7.20 3.74 -2.88
N ILE A 115 -6.89 2.77 -3.76
CA ILE A 115 -7.66 1.51 -3.86
C ILE A 115 -7.56 0.70 -2.56
N ARG A 116 -6.39 0.70 -1.91
CA ARG A 116 -6.21 0.03 -0.62
C ARG A 116 -7.06 0.71 0.44
N GLU A 117 -7.08 2.03 0.49
CA GLU A 117 -7.86 2.80 1.44
C GLU A 117 -9.36 2.53 1.27
N GLU A 118 -9.88 2.60 0.03
CA GLU A 118 -11.28 2.23 -0.26
C GLU A 118 -11.61 0.80 0.20
N THR A 119 -10.71 -0.15 -0.07
CA THR A 119 -10.89 -1.55 0.34
C THR A 119 -10.87 -1.69 1.87
N HIS A 120 -9.97 -0.99 2.54
CA HIS A 120 -9.87 -0.98 4.01
C HIS A 120 -11.13 -0.39 4.64
N LEU A 121 -11.65 0.71 4.10
CA LEU A 121 -12.92 1.30 4.52
C LEU A 121 -14.07 0.29 4.39
N GLN A 122 -14.20 -0.36 3.23
CA GLN A 122 -15.24 -1.38 3.02
C GLN A 122 -15.14 -2.55 4.01
N ILE A 123 -13.93 -3.08 4.25
CA ILE A 123 -13.71 -4.16 5.23
C ILE A 123 -14.07 -3.69 6.63
N ASN A 124 -13.72 -2.46 7.01
CA ASN A 124 -14.06 -1.91 8.31
C ASN A 124 -15.58 -1.79 8.49
N LEU A 125 -16.31 -1.33 7.47
CA LEU A 125 -17.78 -1.24 7.52
C LEU A 125 -18.43 -2.62 7.64
N ILE A 126 -17.92 -3.62 6.94
CA ILE A 126 -18.40 -5.00 7.07
C ILE A 126 -18.12 -5.51 8.48
N THR A 127 -16.91 -5.31 8.98
CA THR A 127 -16.50 -5.73 10.33
C THR A 127 -17.37 -5.08 11.40
N GLU A 128 -17.66 -3.79 11.26
CA GLU A 128 -18.55 -3.07 12.18
C GLU A 128 -19.99 -3.61 12.14
N LYS A 129 -20.53 -3.89 10.94
CA LYS A 129 -21.84 -4.54 10.77
C LYS A 129 -21.86 -5.93 11.42
N GLU A 130 -20.80 -6.72 11.27
CA GLU A 130 -20.67 -8.05 11.90
C GLU A 130 -20.55 -7.97 13.43
N ILE A 131 -19.72 -7.06 13.96
CA ILE A 131 -19.59 -6.82 15.40
C ILE A 131 -20.93 -6.37 15.98
N THR A 132 -21.63 -5.45 15.31
CA THR A 132 -22.96 -4.99 15.73
C THR A 132 -23.96 -6.15 15.76
N LYS A 133 -23.92 -7.03 14.76
CA LYS A 133 -24.76 -8.22 14.73
C LYS A 133 -24.44 -9.18 15.88
N LEU A 134 -23.15 -9.39 16.18
CA LEU A 134 -22.72 -10.20 17.32
C LEU A 134 -23.18 -9.59 18.65
N MET A 135 -23.04 -8.27 18.82
CA MET A 135 -23.55 -7.57 20.00
C MET A 135 -25.06 -7.74 20.16
N LYS A 136 -25.84 -7.62 19.06
CA LYS A 136 -27.29 -7.89 19.07
C LYS A 136 -27.62 -9.32 19.50
N MET A 137 -26.91 -10.30 18.94
CA MET A 137 -27.11 -11.71 19.30
C MET A 137 -26.75 -11.98 20.76
N MET A 138 -25.68 -11.37 21.28
CA MET A 138 -25.28 -11.47 22.68
C MET A 138 -26.32 -10.82 23.60
N ALA A 139 -26.82 -9.64 23.23
CA ALA A 139 -27.86 -8.94 23.99
C ALA A 139 -29.13 -9.79 24.14
N ILE A 140 -29.60 -10.40 23.04
CA ILE A 140 -30.76 -11.31 23.04
C ILE A 140 -30.51 -12.52 23.96
N LEU A 141 -29.29 -13.07 23.97
CA LEU A 141 -28.95 -14.22 24.81
C LEU A 141 -28.96 -13.87 26.30
N LEU A 142 -28.38 -12.72 26.66
CA LEU A 142 -28.32 -12.19 28.03
C LEU A 142 -29.72 -11.86 28.56
N GLU A 143 -30.56 -11.21 27.75
CA GLU A 143 -31.95 -10.91 28.10
C GLU A 143 -32.75 -12.19 28.37
N LYS A 144 -32.56 -13.24 27.56
CA LYS A 144 -33.15 -14.57 27.80
C LYS A 144 -32.67 -15.23 29.10
N HIS A 145 -31.50 -14.86 29.61
CA HIS A 145 -30.96 -15.36 30.89
C HIS A 145 -31.33 -14.45 32.08
N GLY A 146 -32.23 -13.47 31.87
CA GLY A 146 -32.71 -12.59 32.93
C GLY A 146 -31.75 -11.45 33.29
N VAL A 147 -30.76 -11.17 32.44
CA VAL A 147 -29.88 -10.01 32.60
C VAL A 147 -30.55 -8.83 31.93
N ASP A 148 -30.90 -7.80 32.71
CA ASP A 148 -31.48 -6.56 32.18
C ASP A 148 -30.38 -5.68 31.58
N LEU A 149 -30.45 -5.47 30.27
CA LEU A 149 -29.54 -4.61 29.51
C LEU A 149 -30.13 -3.21 29.25
N SER A 150 -31.33 -2.93 29.77
CA SER A 150 -32.06 -1.68 29.55
C SER A 150 -31.35 -0.46 30.12
N GLU A 151 -30.51 -0.65 31.14
CA GLU A 151 -29.79 0.42 31.81
C GLU A 151 -28.38 0.69 31.26
N ASP A 152 -27.95 0.00 30.20
CA ASP A 152 -26.65 0.27 29.58
C ASP A 152 -26.79 1.27 28.39
N PRO A 153 -26.53 2.58 28.62
CA PRO A 153 -26.60 3.58 27.57
C PRO A 153 -25.47 3.43 26.53
N GLU A 154 -24.33 2.82 26.89
CA GLU A 154 -23.21 2.62 25.99
C GLU A 154 -23.54 1.51 24.98
N LEU A 155 -24.07 0.39 25.45
CA LEU A 155 -24.55 -0.70 24.59
C LEU A 155 -25.65 -0.21 23.64
N LYS A 156 -26.63 0.57 24.13
CA LYS A 156 -27.66 1.18 23.26
C LYS A 156 -27.09 2.08 22.18
N LYS A 157 -25.98 2.77 22.45
CA LYS A 157 -25.28 3.60 21.47
C LYS A 157 -24.54 2.73 20.45
N MET A 158 -23.87 1.67 20.88
CA MET A 158 -23.11 0.74 20.01
C MET A 158 -24.00 -0.15 19.14
N LEU A 159 -25.24 -0.45 19.56
CA LEU A 159 -26.19 -1.25 18.78
C LEU A 159 -26.85 -0.47 17.64
N LYS A 160 -26.73 0.87 17.63
CA LYS A 160 -27.18 1.69 16.52
C LYS A 160 -26.30 1.39 15.31
N PRO A 161 -26.90 1.08 14.15
CA PRO A 161 -26.10 0.91 12.94
C PRO A 161 -25.36 2.21 12.66
N VAL A 162 -24.05 2.13 12.42
CA VAL A 162 -23.33 3.24 11.79
C VAL A 162 -23.90 3.39 10.39
N SER A 163 -24.67 4.46 10.18
CA SER A 163 -25.27 4.74 8.88
C SER A 163 -24.20 5.28 7.95
N GLU A 164 -24.25 4.86 6.70
CA GLU A 164 -23.39 5.37 5.62
C GLU A 164 -23.51 6.91 5.53
N GLU A 165 -24.70 7.45 5.82
CA GLU A 165 -25.00 8.88 5.94
C GLU A 165 -24.22 9.59 7.07
N GLU A 166 -23.92 8.92 8.19
CA GLU A 166 -23.14 9.54 9.28
C GLU A 166 -21.65 9.59 8.94
N ILE A 167 -21.16 8.61 8.19
CA ILE A 167 -19.80 8.60 7.66
C ILE A 167 -19.65 9.68 6.59
N GLU A 168 -20.60 9.78 5.66
CA GLU A 168 -20.64 10.82 4.62
C GLU A 168 -20.66 12.22 5.26
N LYS A 169 -21.54 12.47 6.24
CA LYS A 169 -21.58 13.74 6.99
C LYS A 169 -20.32 14.05 7.82
N ARG A 170 -19.52 13.05 8.18
CA ARG A 170 -18.24 13.27 8.88
C ARG A 170 -17.16 13.64 7.87
N LEU A 171 -17.09 12.91 6.76
CA LEU A 171 -16.17 13.20 5.66
C LEU A 171 -16.42 14.59 5.07
N GLU A 172 -17.68 14.96 4.81
CA GLU A 172 -18.04 16.30 4.34
C GLU A 172 -17.60 17.41 5.30
N ARG A 173 -17.61 17.16 6.61
CA ARG A 173 -17.20 18.13 7.65
C ARG A 173 -15.69 18.26 7.82
N GLU A 174 -14.93 17.25 7.45
CA GLU A 174 -13.46 17.28 7.52
C GLU A 174 -12.83 17.81 6.23
N ILE A 175 -13.54 17.71 5.10
CA ILE A 175 -13.08 18.18 3.78
C ILE A 175 -13.46 19.65 3.52
N LEU A 176 -14.56 20.17 4.09
CA LEU A 176 -15.03 21.56 3.98
C LEU A 176 -14.64 22.41 5.20
#